data_AF-A0A948FJT5-F1
#
_entry.id   AF-A0A948FJT5-F1
#
_cell.length_a   1.000
_cell.length_b   1.000
_cell.length_c   1.000
_cell.angle_alpha   90.00
_cell.angle_beta   90.00
_cell.angle_gamma   90.00
#
_symmetry.space_group_name_H-M   'P 1'
#
loop_
_entity.id
_entity.type
_entity.pdbx_description
1 polymer ?
#
loop_
_entity_poly.entity_id
_entity_poly.type
_entity_poly.pdbx_seq_one_letter_code
_entity_poly.pdbx_strand_id
1 'polypeptide(L)'
;MFRKTLYLLVLLMASGCAMEKTYFVYERPEADICLGEGNREMVLVDSAGDSYSVYRSRTSLFIAGTEEGRTQLLEDGVFASSRKLDKAGPLGETVFIEADENDPSLFSRLENTFNESPKLLKHWSDSYFFWKYHERFFVIGNFYTNRMFASLKHLPYTKTLFDAGPNGETVVFEVNVKDPDFVTRLVEEHQLRNPELIISSCADYFVWRYRNRLYVLGSVKSSNSFETMNFLRHSKAYLGAGPNGETVVFEDDKSNPALLERLTGRFFKEICEDRSE
;
A
#
# COMPACT_ATOMS: atom_id res chain seq x y z
N MET A 1 -10.64 -14.19 -32.77
CA MET A 1 -11.62 -14.90 -31.91
C MET A 1 -11.70 -14.13 -30.59
N PHE A 2 -12.55 -13.10 -30.53
CA PHE A 2 -12.66 -12.21 -29.37
C PHE A 2 -13.56 -12.86 -28.31
N ARG A 3 -13.00 -13.17 -27.13
CA ARG A 3 -13.79 -13.54 -25.96
C ARG A 3 -14.45 -12.27 -25.42
N LYS A 4 -15.77 -12.13 -25.62
CA LYS A 4 -16.59 -11.16 -24.89
C LYS A 4 -16.79 -11.70 -23.47
N THR A 5 -16.25 -11.00 -22.47
CA THR A 5 -16.55 -11.27 -21.06
C THR A 5 -17.85 -10.52 -20.71
N LEU A 6 -18.91 -11.28 -20.48
CA LEU A 6 -20.19 -10.77 -19.98
C LEU A 6 -20.06 -10.56 -18.47
N TYR A 7 -20.18 -9.33 -17.98
CA TYR A 7 -20.29 -9.06 -16.54
C TYR A 7 -21.76 -9.01 -16.14
N LEU A 8 -22.15 -9.93 -15.26
CA LEU A 8 -23.48 -10.07 -14.70
C LEU A 8 -23.80 -8.88 -13.78
N LEU A 9 -24.75 -8.05 -14.20
CA LEU A 9 -25.40 -7.04 -13.36
C LEU A 9 -26.37 -7.78 -12.41
N VAL A 10 -25.98 -7.98 -11.15
CA VAL A 10 -26.91 -8.49 -10.13
C VAL A 10 -27.74 -7.32 -9.62
N LEU A 11 -28.96 -7.19 -10.16
CA LEU A 11 -30.04 -6.45 -9.51
C LEU A 11 -30.59 -7.34 -8.40
N LEU A 12 -30.45 -6.95 -7.14
CA LEU A 12 -31.20 -7.53 -6.02
C LEU A 12 -32.17 -6.48 -5.48
N MET A 13 -33.43 -6.66 -5.83
CA MET A 13 -34.56 -5.96 -5.22
C MET A 13 -35.06 -6.74 -4.00
N ALA A 14 -35.17 -6.02 -2.88
CA ALA A 14 -36.06 -6.21 -1.72
C ALA A 14 -36.00 -7.49 -0.87
N SER A 15 -35.52 -7.36 0.37
CA SER A 15 -36.33 -7.68 1.56
C SER A 15 -35.79 -7.01 2.85
N GLY A 16 -36.52 -6.01 3.34
CA GLY A 16 -36.92 -5.84 4.74
C GLY A 16 -35.92 -5.81 5.91
N CYS A 17 -34.60 -5.69 5.73
CA CYS A 17 -33.66 -5.51 6.84
C CYS A 17 -32.70 -4.34 6.56
N ALA A 18 -32.34 -3.61 7.61
CA ALA A 18 -31.44 -2.46 7.56
C ALA A 18 -30.21 -2.78 6.68
N MET A 19 -30.14 -2.14 5.51
CA MET A 19 -29.03 -2.34 4.59
C MET A 19 -27.79 -1.69 5.17
N GLU A 20 -26.82 -2.52 5.54
CA GLU A 20 -25.42 -2.10 5.63
C GLU A 20 -25.02 -1.62 4.23
N LYS A 21 -24.80 -0.30 4.10
CA LYS A 21 -24.49 0.33 2.82
C LYS A 21 -23.24 -0.32 2.22
N THR A 22 -23.39 -0.91 1.04
CA THR A 22 -22.32 -1.55 0.30
C THR A 22 -21.72 -0.54 -0.67
N TYR A 23 -20.42 -0.29 -0.58
CA TYR A 23 -19.70 0.68 -1.41
C TYR A 23 -19.13 -0.01 -2.66
N PHE A 24 -18.77 0.74 -3.72
CA PHE A 24 -18.23 0.13 -4.94
C PHE A 24 -17.07 0.96 -5.50
N VAL A 25 -15.95 0.29 -5.77
CA VAL A 25 -14.94 0.73 -6.73
C VAL A 25 -14.91 -0.32 -7.83
N TYR A 26 -15.26 0.04 -9.07
CA TYR A 26 -15.12 -0.86 -10.21
C TYR A 26 -14.45 -0.15 -11.38
N GLU A 27 -13.58 -0.89 -12.06
CA GLU A 27 -12.94 -0.43 -13.28
C GLU A 27 -13.94 -0.51 -14.43
N ARG A 28 -14.10 0.57 -15.20
CA ARG A 28 -14.76 0.53 -16.52
C ARG A 28 -13.70 0.38 -17.62
N PRO A 29 -13.65 -0.75 -18.35
CA PRO A 29 -12.66 -0.97 -19.40
C PRO A 29 -12.96 -0.26 -20.73
N GLU A 30 -14.08 0.48 -20.84
CA GLU A 30 -14.55 1.06 -22.12
C GLU A 30 -14.53 2.61 -22.17
N ALA A 31 -13.79 3.26 -21.28
CA ALA A 31 -13.60 4.72 -21.36
C ALA A 31 -12.47 5.05 -22.35
N ASP A 32 -12.75 5.00 -23.65
CA ASP A 32 -11.90 5.62 -24.68
C ASP A 32 -12.02 7.14 -24.53
N ILE A 33 -11.06 7.76 -23.83
CA ILE A 33 -11.03 9.20 -23.57
C ILE A 33 -9.61 9.74 -23.83
N CYS A 34 -9.54 10.91 -24.46
CA CYS A 34 -8.38 11.70 -24.89
C CYS A 34 -7.36 12.11 -23.79
N LEU A 35 -7.28 11.39 -22.66
CA LEU A 35 -6.27 11.62 -21.61
C LEU A 35 -4.97 10.81 -21.84
N GLY A 36 -4.83 10.16 -23.01
CA GLY A 36 -3.74 9.23 -23.34
C GLY A 36 -4.09 7.78 -22.98
N GLU A 37 -3.50 6.82 -23.70
CA GLU A 37 -3.75 5.38 -23.48
C GLU A 37 -3.50 4.98 -22.02
N GLY A 38 -4.52 4.43 -21.35
CA GLY A 38 -4.40 3.80 -20.03
C GLY A 38 -5.12 4.46 -18.84
N ASN A 39 -5.94 5.50 -19.06
CA ASN A 39 -6.70 6.11 -17.96
C ASN A 39 -7.90 5.24 -17.56
N ARG A 40 -8.01 4.94 -16.26
CA ARG A 40 -9.11 4.15 -15.68
C ARG A 40 -9.98 5.04 -14.82
N GLU A 41 -11.28 5.06 -15.11
CA GLU A 41 -12.28 5.67 -14.23
C GLU A 41 -12.51 4.75 -13.03
N MET A 42 -12.27 5.27 -11.83
CA MET A 42 -12.65 4.68 -10.56
C MET A 42 -13.84 5.45 -10.00
N VAL A 43 -14.59 4.85 -9.07
CA VAL A 43 -15.72 5.52 -8.40
C VAL A 43 -15.46 5.54 -6.91
N LEU A 44 -15.60 6.70 -6.28
CA LEU A 44 -15.66 6.86 -4.83
C LEU A 44 -17.10 7.03 -4.41
N VAL A 45 -17.46 6.54 -3.22
CA VAL A 45 -18.81 6.70 -2.66
C VAL A 45 -18.69 7.14 -1.21
N ASP A 46 -19.38 8.21 -0.81
CA ASP A 46 -19.38 8.70 0.57
C ASP A 46 -20.37 7.94 1.49
N SER A 47 -20.39 8.31 2.77
CA SER A 47 -21.33 7.76 3.76
C SER A 47 -22.80 8.10 3.47
N ALA A 48 -23.08 9.17 2.73
CA ALA A 48 -24.44 9.51 2.31
C ALA A 48 -24.91 8.58 1.19
N GLY A 49 -23.98 8.07 0.38
CA GLY A 49 -24.24 7.25 -0.80
C GLY A 49 -24.03 8.01 -2.11
N ASP A 50 -23.49 9.22 -2.06
CA ASP A 50 -23.14 10.01 -3.23
C ASP A 50 -21.92 9.38 -3.90
N SER A 51 -21.92 9.32 -5.23
CA SER A 51 -20.86 8.71 -6.02
C SER A 51 -20.07 9.75 -6.81
N TYR A 52 -18.76 9.57 -6.90
CA TYR A 52 -17.83 10.52 -7.47
C TYR A 52 -16.89 9.82 -8.44
N SER A 53 -16.62 10.44 -9.59
CA SER A 53 -15.69 9.90 -10.58
C SER A 53 -14.26 10.23 -10.17
N VAL A 54 -13.38 9.23 -10.18
CA VAL A 54 -11.96 9.39 -9.89
C VAL A 54 -11.14 9.01 -11.11
N TYR A 55 -10.25 9.91 -11.49
CA TYR A 55 -9.35 9.75 -12.60
C TYR A 55 -7.92 9.77 -12.11
N ARG A 56 -7.09 8.89 -12.65
CA ARG A 56 -5.69 8.75 -12.25
C ARG A 56 -4.78 8.99 -13.43
N SER A 57 -3.90 9.96 -13.30
CA SER A 57 -2.74 10.19 -14.17
C SER A 57 -1.49 9.55 -13.56
N ARG A 58 -0.32 9.71 -14.21
CA ARG A 58 0.96 9.19 -13.69
C ARG A 58 1.39 9.82 -12.36
N THR A 59 0.99 11.06 -12.09
CA THR A 59 1.49 11.84 -10.94
C THR A 59 0.39 12.42 -10.07
N SER A 60 -0.86 12.33 -10.52
CA SER A 60 -2.01 13.00 -9.90
C SER A 60 -3.28 12.15 -9.94
N LEU A 61 -4.10 12.30 -8.91
CA LEU A 61 -5.48 11.82 -8.85
C LEU A 61 -6.43 13.02 -8.93
N PHE A 62 -7.55 12.84 -9.62
CA PHE A 62 -8.60 13.85 -9.76
C PHE A 62 -9.91 13.24 -9.29
N ILE A 63 -10.63 13.94 -8.42
CA ILE A 63 -11.92 13.50 -7.86
C ILE A 63 -12.98 14.51 -8.27
N ALA A 64 -13.86 14.11 -9.18
CA ALA A 64 -14.99 14.88 -9.65
C ALA A 64 -16.26 14.48 -8.88
N GLY A 65 -16.83 15.45 -8.16
CA GLY A 65 -18.07 15.34 -7.42
C GLY A 65 -19.33 15.56 -8.27
N THR A 66 -19.22 16.25 -9.40
CA THR A 66 -20.35 16.60 -10.28
C THR A 66 -20.17 16.09 -11.72
N GLU A 67 -21.25 16.04 -12.49
CA GLU A 67 -21.21 15.70 -13.92
C GLU A 67 -20.48 16.79 -14.75
N GLU A 68 -20.60 18.05 -14.32
CA GLU A 68 -19.92 19.20 -14.93
C GLU A 68 -18.41 19.14 -14.67
N GLY A 69 -17.99 18.92 -13.42
CA GLY A 69 -16.60 18.74 -13.06
C GLY A 69 -15.98 17.51 -13.73
N ARG A 70 -16.75 16.44 -13.88
CA ARG A 70 -16.36 15.28 -14.70
C ARG A 70 -16.12 15.69 -16.14
N THR A 71 -17.10 16.32 -16.79
CA THR A 71 -17.01 16.72 -18.21
C THR A 71 -15.82 17.64 -18.44
N GLN A 72 -15.64 18.62 -17.57
CA GLN A 72 -14.52 19.53 -17.62
C GLN A 72 -13.17 18.81 -17.49
N LEU A 73 -13.05 17.87 -16.55
CA LEU A 73 -11.83 17.11 -16.40
C LEU A 73 -11.51 16.26 -17.65
N LEU A 74 -12.54 15.76 -18.33
CA LEU A 74 -12.36 15.00 -19.58
C LEU A 74 -11.95 15.88 -20.77
N GLU A 75 -12.42 17.13 -20.80
CA GLU A 75 -12.15 18.08 -21.89
C GLU A 75 -10.84 18.85 -21.69
N ASP A 76 -10.64 19.42 -20.50
CA ASP A 76 -9.55 20.34 -20.18
C ASP A 76 -8.39 19.68 -19.42
N GLY A 77 -8.61 18.48 -18.86
CA GLY A 77 -7.62 17.78 -18.03
C GLY A 77 -7.42 18.39 -16.63
N VAL A 78 -8.17 19.43 -16.28
CA VAL A 78 -8.14 20.12 -14.98
C VAL A 78 -9.53 20.63 -14.60
N PHE A 79 -9.78 20.85 -13.31
CA PHE A 79 -11.00 21.51 -12.83
C PHE A 79 -10.86 23.04 -12.91
N ALA A 80 -11.94 23.77 -13.21
CA ALA A 80 -11.98 25.23 -13.06
C ALA A 80 -11.74 25.64 -11.60
N SER A 81 -12.31 24.87 -10.68
CA SER A 81 -12.15 25.04 -9.24
C SER A 81 -11.77 23.71 -8.60
N SER A 82 -10.58 23.66 -8.04
CA SER A 82 -10.14 22.50 -7.26
C SER A 82 -9.27 22.91 -6.10
N ARG A 83 -9.24 22.04 -5.09
CA ARG A 83 -8.27 22.10 -4.02
C ARG A 83 -7.27 20.98 -4.18
N LYS A 84 -6.02 21.31 -3.88
CA LYS A 84 -4.86 20.43 -4.01
C LYS A 84 -4.49 19.85 -2.66
N LEU A 85 -4.36 18.53 -2.60
CA LEU A 85 -3.79 17.80 -1.48
C LEU A 85 -2.45 17.20 -1.92
N ASP A 86 -1.35 17.79 -1.44
CA ASP A 86 0.00 17.36 -1.78
C ASP A 86 0.33 16.00 -1.17
N LYS A 87 0.79 15.06 -2.00
CA LYS A 87 1.21 13.69 -1.60
C LYS A 87 0.13 12.88 -0.86
N ALA A 88 -1.14 13.22 -1.06
CA ALA A 88 -2.25 12.51 -0.42
C ALA A 88 -2.66 11.22 -1.16
N GLY A 89 -2.18 11.02 -2.40
CA GLY A 89 -2.45 9.81 -3.18
C GLY A 89 -1.82 8.55 -2.56
N PRO A 90 -2.36 7.36 -2.85
CA PRO A 90 -1.86 6.10 -2.31
C PRO A 90 -0.41 5.78 -2.72
N LEU A 91 0.10 6.35 -3.82
CA LEU A 91 1.51 6.27 -4.23
C LEU A 91 2.25 7.60 -4.02
N GLY A 92 1.75 8.47 -3.14
CA GLY A 92 2.30 9.81 -2.92
C GLY A 92 1.95 10.81 -4.02
N GLU A 93 0.90 10.56 -4.80
CA GLU A 93 0.43 11.47 -5.83
C GLU A 93 -0.19 12.74 -5.25
N THR A 94 -0.26 13.79 -6.07
CA THR A 94 -1.10 14.96 -5.75
C THR A 94 -2.56 14.61 -6.01
N VAL A 95 -3.45 14.93 -5.07
CA VAL A 95 -4.90 14.74 -5.27
C VAL A 95 -5.55 16.08 -5.51
N PHE A 96 -6.28 16.22 -6.61
CA PHE A 96 -7.12 17.35 -6.92
C PHE A 96 -8.57 16.94 -6.66
N ILE A 97 -9.22 17.68 -5.77
CA ILE A 97 -10.63 17.45 -5.43
C ILE A 97 -11.42 18.63 -5.97
N GLU A 98 -12.48 18.33 -6.72
CA GLU A 98 -13.43 19.34 -7.19
C GLU A 98 -13.95 20.17 -6.01
N ALA A 99 -13.97 21.48 -6.21
CA ALA A 99 -14.60 22.40 -5.28
C ALA A 99 -15.75 23.09 -6.01
N ASP A 100 -16.98 22.80 -5.60
CA ASP A 100 -18.18 23.47 -6.10
C ASP A 100 -18.43 24.74 -5.28
N GLU A 101 -18.51 25.89 -5.94
CA GLU A 101 -18.83 27.16 -5.28
C GLU A 101 -20.28 27.17 -4.73
N ASN A 102 -21.16 26.38 -5.35
CA ASN A 102 -22.56 26.25 -4.94
C ASN A 102 -22.75 25.27 -3.78
N ASP A 103 -21.81 24.34 -3.58
CA ASP A 103 -21.75 23.46 -2.41
C ASP A 103 -20.36 23.47 -1.75
N PRO A 104 -20.09 24.46 -0.87
CA PRO A 104 -18.84 24.52 -0.12
C PRO A 104 -18.56 23.29 0.75
N SER A 105 -19.59 22.49 1.06
CA SER A 105 -19.44 21.27 1.86
C SER A 105 -18.90 20.09 1.04
N LEU A 106 -19.06 20.11 -0.29
CA LEU A 106 -18.64 19.03 -1.20
C LEU A 106 -17.18 18.68 -0.99
N PHE A 107 -16.30 19.69 -0.97
CA PHE A 107 -14.87 19.46 -0.74
C PHE A 107 -14.60 18.75 0.59
N SER A 108 -15.24 19.20 1.68
CA SER A 108 -15.03 18.59 3.00
C SER A 108 -15.52 17.14 3.05
N ARG A 109 -16.66 16.85 2.39
CA ARG A 109 -17.19 15.49 2.25
C ARG A 109 -16.26 14.60 1.45
N LEU A 110 -15.75 15.09 0.32
CA LEU A 110 -14.82 14.37 -0.54
C LEU A 110 -13.47 14.13 0.15
N GLU A 111 -12.93 15.13 0.83
CA GLU A 111 -11.68 15.03 1.60
C GLU A 111 -11.82 14.00 2.72
N ASN A 112 -12.89 14.07 3.52
CA ASN A 112 -13.15 13.10 4.59
C ASN A 112 -13.32 11.68 4.01
N THR A 113 -14.14 11.53 2.97
CA THR A 113 -14.36 10.24 2.31
C THR A 113 -13.06 9.66 1.77
N PHE A 114 -12.22 10.49 1.17
CA PHE A 114 -10.92 10.08 0.66
C PHE A 114 -10.01 9.63 1.80
N ASN A 115 -9.88 10.43 2.86
CA ASN A 115 -9.01 10.13 4.01
C ASN A 115 -9.46 8.88 4.79
N GLU A 116 -10.76 8.63 4.86
CA GLU A 116 -11.35 7.45 5.51
C GLU A 116 -11.43 6.22 4.59
N SER A 117 -10.95 6.29 3.35
CA SER A 117 -10.97 5.15 2.44
C SER A 117 -9.70 4.30 2.56
N PRO A 118 -9.80 2.96 2.46
CA PRO A 118 -8.63 2.10 2.35
C PRO A 118 -7.70 2.56 1.21
N LYS A 119 -6.38 2.58 1.46
CA LYS A 119 -5.37 2.98 0.48
C LYS A 119 -4.61 1.75 -0.02
N LEU A 120 -4.74 1.41 -1.30
CA LEU A 120 -3.92 0.34 -1.90
C LEU A 120 -2.50 0.85 -2.11
N LEU A 121 -1.56 0.36 -1.30
CA LEU A 121 -0.17 0.80 -1.33
C LEU A 121 0.63 0.05 -2.41
N LYS A 122 0.46 -1.26 -2.50
CA LYS A 122 1.20 -2.13 -3.44
C LYS A 122 0.30 -3.26 -3.90
N HIS A 123 0.53 -3.73 -5.13
CA HIS A 123 -0.04 -4.99 -5.59
C HIS A 123 0.95 -5.69 -6.52
N TRP A 124 0.87 -7.02 -6.57
CA TRP A 124 1.62 -7.84 -7.50
C TRP A 124 0.68 -8.88 -8.10
N SER A 125 0.53 -8.83 -9.43
CA SER A 125 -0.45 -9.64 -10.15
C SER A 125 -1.86 -9.55 -9.53
N ASP A 126 -2.70 -10.55 -9.77
CA ASP A 126 -4.06 -10.65 -9.21
C ASP A 126 -4.08 -11.47 -7.91
N SER A 127 -2.92 -11.66 -7.27
CA SER A 127 -2.71 -12.60 -6.18
C SER A 127 -2.08 -11.98 -4.94
N TYR A 128 -1.82 -10.67 -4.93
CA TYR A 128 -1.25 -9.98 -3.79
C TYR A 128 -1.63 -8.51 -3.79
N PHE A 129 -2.29 -8.07 -2.74
CA PHE A 129 -2.72 -6.69 -2.53
C PHE A 129 -2.36 -6.26 -1.12
N PHE A 130 -1.74 -5.09 -0.99
CA PHE A 130 -1.30 -4.52 0.28
C PHE A 130 -1.96 -3.16 0.50
N TRP A 131 -2.86 -3.10 1.46
CA TRP A 131 -3.65 -1.91 1.79
C TRP A 131 -3.25 -1.31 3.13
N LYS A 132 -3.40 0.01 3.29
CA LYS A 132 -3.44 0.70 4.59
C LYS A 132 -4.86 1.16 4.89
N TYR A 133 -5.35 0.88 6.09
CA TYR A 133 -6.67 1.32 6.57
C TYR A 133 -6.71 1.37 8.10
N HIS A 134 -7.12 2.50 8.69
CA HIS A 134 -7.11 2.77 10.15
C HIS A 134 -5.84 2.31 10.89
N GLU A 135 -4.67 2.79 10.45
CA GLU A 135 -3.36 2.42 11.03
C GLU A 135 -3.03 0.91 11.03
N ARG A 136 -3.72 0.13 10.20
CA ARG A 136 -3.44 -1.28 9.97
C ARG A 136 -3.10 -1.50 8.52
N PHE A 137 -2.32 -2.54 8.28
CA PHE A 137 -2.12 -3.05 6.94
C PHE A 137 -2.97 -4.30 6.70
N PHE A 138 -3.46 -4.43 5.48
CA PHE A 138 -4.21 -5.61 5.05
C PHE A 138 -3.50 -6.25 3.86
N VAL A 139 -3.19 -7.55 3.99
CA VAL A 139 -2.57 -8.36 2.94
C VAL A 139 -3.62 -9.34 2.43
N ILE A 140 -3.97 -9.20 1.16
CA ILE A 140 -5.05 -9.97 0.52
C ILE A 140 -4.44 -10.71 -0.67
N GLY A 141 -4.67 -12.02 -0.74
CA GLY A 141 -4.11 -12.88 -1.78
C GLY A 141 -5.12 -13.26 -2.86
N ASN A 142 -6.40 -12.95 -2.68
CA ASN A 142 -7.45 -13.24 -3.64
C ASN A 142 -8.03 -11.97 -4.29
N PHE A 143 -8.11 -11.95 -5.63
CA PHE A 143 -8.69 -10.84 -6.38
C PHE A 143 -10.14 -10.48 -5.99
N TYR A 144 -11.01 -11.47 -5.77
CA TYR A 144 -12.41 -11.24 -5.41
C TYR A 144 -12.53 -10.69 -3.99
N THR A 145 -11.80 -11.27 -3.04
CA THR A 145 -11.75 -10.75 -1.65
C THR A 145 -11.17 -9.34 -1.63
N ASN A 146 -10.18 -9.04 -2.47
CA ASN A 146 -9.62 -7.69 -2.60
C ASN A 146 -10.68 -6.68 -3.05
N ARG A 147 -11.51 -7.03 -4.04
CA ARG A 147 -12.63 -6.18 -4.46
C ARG A 147 -13.65 -5.99 -3.34
N MET A 148 -13.95 -7.05 -2.58
CA MET A 148 -14.83 -6.96 -1.41
C MET A 148 -14.24 -6.11 -0.29
N PHE A 149 -12.93 -6.14 -0.08
CA PHE A 149 -12.29 -5.32 0.94
C PHE A 149 -12.32 -3.84 0.58
N ALA A 150 -12.05 -3.51 -0.69
CA ALA A 150 -12.12 -2.14 -1.18
C ALA A 150 -13.52 -1.52 -0.97
N SER A 151 -14.57 -2.33 -1.04
CA SER A 151 -15.95 -1.91 -0.80
C SER A 151 -16.37 -1.95 0.66
N LEU A 152 -16.28 -3.12 1.28
CA LEU A 152 -16.85 -3.39 2.60
C LEU A 152 -15.93 -2.98 3.74
N LYS A 153 -14.65 -2.68 3.42
CA LYS A 153 -13.62 -2.27 4.38
C LYS A 153 -13.36 -3.29 5.49
N HIS A 154 -13.76 -4.54 5.28
CA HIS A 154 -13.55 -5.66 6.19
C HIS A 154 -13.26 -6.95 5.43
N LEU A 155 -12.53 -7.87 6.08
CA LEU A 155 -12.25 -9.20 5.57
C LEU A 155 -13.06 -10.23 6.37
N PRO A 156 -13.63 -11.26 5.72
CA PRO A 156 -14.50 -12.24 6.40
C PRO A 156 -13.72 -13.15 7.37
N TYR A 157 -12.52 -13.59 6.98
CA TYR A 157 -11.66 -14.44 7.80
C TYR A 157 -10.25 -13.88 7.76
N THR A 158 -9.63 -13.73 8.93
CA THR A 158 -8.33 -13.07 9.05
C THR A 158 -7.39 -13.74 10.04
N LYS A 159 -6.10 -13.53 9.81
CA LYS A 159 -5.03 -13.77 10.79
C LYS A 159 -4.35 -12.43 11.05
N THR A 160 -4.30 -12.01 12.31
CA THR A 160 -3.67 -10.74 12.69
C THR A 160 -2.28 -11.02 13.26
N LEU A 161 -1.27 -10.33 12.74
CA LEU A 161 0.06 -10.28 13.30
C LEU A 161 0.31 -8.87 13.84
N PHE A 162 0.62 -8.79 15.14
CA PHE A 162 1.05 -7.56 15.78
C PHE A 162 2.52 -7.30 15.47
N ASP A 163 2.90 -6.03 15.41
CA ASP A 163 4.27 -5.57 15.16
C ASP A 163 4.92 -6.15 13.89
N ALA A 164 4.10 -6.44 12.88
CA ALA A 164 4.53 -7.02 11.60
C ALA A 164 4.60 -5.98 10.46
N GLY A 165 4.17 -4.74 10.72
CA GLY A 165 4.22 -3.63 9.78
C GLY A 165 5.60 -2.96 9.73
N PRO A 166 5.89 -2.13 8.70
CA PRO A 166 7.19 -1.50 8.53
C PRO A 166 7.70 -0.66 9.71
N ASN A 167 6.81 -0.14 10.55
CA ASN A 167 7.10 0.63 11.76
C ASN A 167 6.47 -0.03 13.01
N GLY A 168 6.29 -1.35 13.01
CA GLY A 168 5.62 -2.07 14.10
C GLY A 168 4.09 -1.97 14.08
N GLU A 169 3.48 -1.60 12.94
CA GLU A 169 2.02 -1.59 12.86
C GLU A 169 1.43 -3.01 12.80
N THR A 170 0.12 -3.12 13.00
CA THR A 170 -0.60 -4.39 12.87
C THR A 170 -0.82 -4.76 11.40
N VAL A 171 -0.55 -6.02 11.04
CA VAL A 171 -0.83 -6.56 9.70
C VAL A 171 -1.89 -7.66 9.78
N VAL A 172 -2.93 -7.52 8.98
CA VAL A 172 -4.08 -8.41 8.90
C VAL A 172 -4.02 -9.17 7.57
N PHE A 173 -3.92 -10.48 7.63
CA PHE A 173 -3.84 -11.37 6.47
C PHE A 173 -5.20 -12.00 6.18
N GLU A 174 -5.56 -12.09 4.90
CA GLU A 174 -6.68 -12.92 4.44
C GLU A 174 -6.45 -14.40 4.81
N VAL A 175 -7.51 -15.06 5.30
CA VAL A 175 -7.55 -16.50 5.53
C VAL A 175 -8.55 -17.14 4.57
N ASN A 176 -8.13 -18.17 3.86
CA ASN A 176 -9.01 -19.01 3.08
C ASN A 176 -9.35 -20.29 3.86
N VAL A 177 -10.58 -20.40 4.35
CA VAL A 177 -11.04 -21.56 5.15
C VAL A 177 -10.92 -22.89 4.39
N LYS A 178 -10.97 -22.85 3.05
CA LYS A 178 -10.84 -24.04 2.20
C LYS A 178 -9.38 -24.46 1.94
N ASP A 179 -8.41 -23.64 2.31
CA ASP A 179 -6.98 -23.85 2.10
C ASP A 179 -6.21 -23.33 3.34
N PRO A 180 -6.02 -24.17 4.37
CA PRO A 180 -5.37 -23.76 5.61
C PRO A 180 -3.95 -23.20 5.42
N ASP A 181 -3.24 -23.63 4.37
CA ASP A 181 -1.87 -23.20 4.08
C ASP A 181 -1.83 -21.86 3.34
N PHE A 182 -2.97 -21.36 2.85
CA PHE A 182 -3.05 -20.09 2.12
C PHE A 182 -2.46 -18.93 2.90
N VAL A 183 -2.83 -18.79 4.18
CA VAL A 183 -2.36 -17.69 5.02
C VAL A 183 -0.86 -17.80 5.30
N THR A 184 -0.34 -19.02 5.45
CA THR A 184 1.11 -19.25 5.63
C THR A 184 1.87 -18.78 4.41
N ARG A 185 1.45 -19.19 3.21
CA ARG A 185 2.08 -18.74 1.95
C ARG A 185 1.98 -17.22 1.76
N LEU A 186 0.85 -16.62 2.15
CA LEU A 186 0.65 -15.17 2.03
C LEU A 186 1.51 -14.37 3.02
N VAL A 187 1.70 -14.88 4.24
CA VAL A 187 2.62 -14.31 5.24
C VAL A 187 4.06 -14.42 4.74
N GLU A 188 4.48 -15.59 4.27
CA GLU A 188 5.80 -15.81 3.69
C GLU A 188 6.03 -14.87 2.50
N GLU A 189 5.07 -14.77 1.58
CA GLU A 189 5.15 -13.87 0.43
C GLU A 189 5.28 -12.40 0.87
N HIS A 190 4.54 -11.97 1.89
CA HIS A 190 4.67 -10.61 2.43
C HIS A 190 6.07 -10.35 3.00
N GLN A 191 6.61 -11.28 3.79
CA GLN A 191 7.96 -11.20 4.36
C GLN A 191 9.07 -11.27 3.29
N LEU A 192 8.83 -12.00 2.19
CA LEU A 192 9.76 -12.09 1.06
C LEU A 192 9.78 -10.82 0.19
N ARG A 193 8.73 -10.00 0.25
CA ARG A 193 8.54 -8.83 -0.62
C ARG A 193 8.79 -7.50 0.08
N ASN A 194 8.55 -7.39 1.38
CA ASN A 194 8.72 -6.15 2.12
C ASN A 194 9.91 -6.25 3.07
N PRO A 195 10.99 -5.46 2.86
CA PRO A 195 12.01 -5.30 3.87
C PRO A 195 11.40 -4.52 5.06
N GLU A 196 11.84 -4.85 6.26
CA GLU A 196 11.37 -4.26 7.52
C GLU A 196 12.55 -3.56 8.19
N LEU A 197 12.42 -2.28 8.53
CA LEU A 197 13.46 -1.56 9.27
C LEU A 197 13.29 -1.87 10.77
N ILE A 198 14.22 -2.64 11.33
CA ILE A 198 14.17 -3.05 12.74
C ILE A 198 14.86 -2.02 13.64
N ILE A 199 16.02 -1.50 13.20
CA ILE A 199 16.83 -0.57 13.99
C ILE A 199 17.09 0.68 13.17
N SER A 200 16.66 1.82 13.70
CA SER A 200 17.05 3.16 13.26
C SER A 200 17.80 3.83 14.41
N SER A 201 19.05 3.42 14.65
CA SER A 201 19.89 4.05 15.67
C SER A 201 20.26 5.43 15.18
N CYS A 202 20.06 6.47 16.01
CA CYS A 202 20.18 7.90 15.72
C CYS A 202 21.50 8.31 15.00
N ALA A 203 21.58 8.01 13.70
CA ALA A 203 22.68 8.26 12.76
C ALA A 203 23.90 7.30 12.76
N ASP A 204 23.93 6.22 13.56
CA ASP A 204 25.11 5.33 13.55
C ASP A 204 25.03 4.23 12.47
N TYR A 205 23.89 3.53 12.39
CA TYR A 205 23.60 2.52 11.38
C TYR A 205 22.11 2.13 11.37
N PHE A 206 21.70 1.42 10.32
CA PHE A 206 20.34 0.92 10.09
C PHE A 206 20.37 -0.61 10.00
N VAL A 207 19.37 -1.28 10.56
CA VAL A 207 19.20 -2.74 10.39
C VAL A 207 17.88 -3.06 9.75
N TRP A 208 17.93 -3.68 8.57
CA TRP A 208 16.74 -4.15 7.86
C TRP A 208 16.63 -5.67 7.92
N ARG A 209 15.43 -6.19 8.19
CA ARG A 209 15.10 -7.60 7.98
C ARG A 209 14.61 -7.79 6.56
N TYR A 210 15.19 -8.74 5.83
CA TYR A 210 14.67 -9.13 4.53
C TYR A 210 15.06 -10.57 4.18
N ARG A 211 14.07 -11.41 3.85
CA ARG A 211 14.26 -12.84 3.47
C ARG A 211 15.10 -13.65 4.47
N ASN A 212 14.76 -13.55 5.76
CA ASN A 212 15.49 -14.21 6.85
C ASN A 212 16.99 -13.80 6.94
N ARG A 213 17.26 -12.52 6.63
CA ARG A 213 18.58 -11.91 6.76
C ARG A 213 18.45 -10.55 7.41
N LEU A 214 19.50 -10.14 8.11
CA LEU A 214 19.67 -8.79 8.64
C LEU A 214 20.64 -8.04 7.74
N TYR A 215 20.26 -6.86 7.27
CA TYR A 215 21.11 -5.98 6.47
C TYR A 215 21.51 -4.79 7.32
N VAL A 216 22.81 -4.63 7.57
CA VAL A 216 23.37 -3.59 8.42
C VAL A 216 24.00 -2.52 7.53
N LEU A 217 23.42 -1.33 7.51
CA LEU A 217 23.81 -0.23 6.62
C LEU A 217 24.32 0.97 7.42
N GLY A 218 25.40 1.58 6.96
CA GLY A 218 26.05 2.67 7.69
C GLY A 218 25.63 4.08 7.27
N SER A 219 24.71 4.22 6.31
CA SER A 219 24.25 5.53 5.85
C SER A 219 22.75 5.57 5.51
N VAL A 220 22.15 6.76 5.69
CA VAL A 220 20.75 7.04 5.29
C VAL A 220 20.54 6.77 3.80
N LYS A 221 21.52 7.16 2.96
CA LYS A 221 21.46 6.97 1.51
C LYS A 221 21.36 5.48 1.15
N SER A 222 22.15 4.64 1.80
CA SER A 222 22.15 3.20 1.59
C SER A 222 20.87 2.57 2.12
N SER A 223 20.38 3.02 3.28
CA SER A 223 19.08 2.62 3.84
C SER A 223 17.93 2.89 2.88
N ASN A 224 17.79 4.12 2.38
CA ASN A 224 16.74 4.48 1.42
C ASN A 224 16.85 3.71 0.09
N SER A 225 18.09 3.48 -0.37
CA SER A 225 18.34 2.67 -1.56
C SER A 225 17.92 1.22 -1.34
N PHE A 226 18.19 0.66 -0.16
CA PHE A 226 17.82 -0.69 0.20
C PHE A 226 16.31 -0.88 0.31
N GLU A 227 15.59 0.07 0.91
CA GLU A 227 14.12 0.07 0.98
C GLU A 227 13.47 -0.06 -0.41
N THR A 228 14.06 0.60 -1.41
CA THR A 228 13.52 0.60 -2.78
C THR A 228 13.98 -0.62 -3.59
N MET A 229 15.26 -0.99 -3.47
CA MET A 229 15.87 -1.99 -4.35
C MET A 229 15.94 -3.39 -3.74
N ASN A 230 15.86 -3.52 -2.41
CA ASN A 230 15.99 -4.77 -1.65
C ASN A 230 17.33 -5.51 -1.86
N PHE A 231 18.40 -4.80 -2.26
CA PHE A 231 19.75 -5.37 -2.35
C PHE A 231 20.85 -4.34 -2.08
N LEU A 232 22.00 -4.83 -1.62
CA LEU A 232 23.24 -4.05 -1.45
C LEU A 232 24.21 -4.35 -2.61
N ARG A 233 24.80 -3.30 -3.19
CA ARG A 233 25.78 -3.46 -4.29
C ARG A 233 27.09 -4.10 -3.83
N HIS A 234 27.55 -3.69 -2.66
CA HIS A 234 28.79 -4.16 -2.04
C HIS A 234 28.46 -4.54 -0.61
N SER A 235 28.75 -5.79 -0.25
CA SER A 235 28.39 -6.31 1.05
C SER A 235 29.24 -7.51 1.46
N LYS A 236 29.30 -7.74 2.76
CA LYS A 236 29.92 -8.92 3.37
C LYS A 236 28.88 -9.66 4.21
N ALA A 237 28.67 -10.95 3.91
CA ALA A 237 27.72 -11.80 4.63
C ALA A 237 28.41 -12.67 5.68
N TYR A 238 27.78 -12.80 6.84
CA TYR A 238 28.17 -13.65 7.96
C TYR A 238 27.00 -14.60 8.26
N LEU A 239 27.20 -15.88 7.99
CA LEU A 239 26.17 -16.91 8.15
C LEU A 239 25.97 -17.26 9.63
N GLY A 240 24.72 -17.33 10.09
CA GLY A 240 24.39 -17.71 11.46
C GLY A 240 24.76 -16.68 12.52
N ALA A 241 25.12 -15.46 12.12
CA ALA A 241 25.58 -14.41 13.01
C ALA A 241 24.44 -13.55 13.61
N GLY A 242 23.20 -13.74 13.14
CA GLY A 242 22.02 -13.08 13.66
C GLY A 242 21.57 -13.65 15.01
N PRO A 243 20.77 -12.92 15.79
CA PRO A 243 20.31 -13.35 17.11
C PRO A 243 19.53 -14.67 17.07
N ASN A 244 18.81 -14.98 15.99
CA ASN A 244 18.08 -16.23 15.79
C ASN A 244 18.76 -17.16 14.77
N GLY A 245 20.07 -16.98 14.54
CA GLY A 245 20.82 -17.73 13.54
C GLY A 245 20.60 -17.24 12.10
N GLU A 246 20.05 -16.03 11.91
CA GLU A 246 19.92 -15.43 10.59
C GLU A 246 21.30 -15.13 9.96
N THR A 247 21.31 -14.93 8.64
CA THR A 247 22.50 -14.37 7.97
C THR A 247 22.52 -12.85 8.17
N VAL A 248 23.66 -12.31 8.59
CA VAL A 248 23.87 -10.85 8.70
C VAL A 248 24.71 -10.39 7.52
N VAL A 249 24.23 -9.37 6.81
CA VAL A 249 24.84 -8.80 5.61
C VAL A 249 25.20 -7.35 5.91
N PHE A 250 26.49 -7.07 6.03
CA PHE A 250 26.99 -5.72 6.26
C PHE A 250 27.25 -5.01 4.95
N GLU A 251 26.93 -3.72 4.91
CA GLU A 251 27.42 -2.82 3.87
C GLU A 251 28.95 -2.80 3.86
N ASP A 252 29.53 -2.97 2.67
CA ASP A 252 30.97 -2.92 2.45
C ASP A 252 31.25 -1.83 1.41
N ASP A 253 32.16 -0.91 1.70
CA ASP A 253 32.58 0.13 0.76
C ASP A 253 34.08 -0.03 0.51
N LYS A 254 34.44 -0.40 -0.73
CA LYS A 254 35.83 -0.59 -1.14
C LYS A 254 36.66 0.68 -0.98
N SER A 255 36.03 1.85 -1.04
CA SER A 255 36.69 3.14 -0.84
C SER A 255 36.85 3.50 0.63
N ASN A 256 36.11 2.84 1.53
CA ASN A 256 36.15 3.04 2.97
C ASN A 256 36.09 1.71 3.75
N PRO A 257 37.20 0.96 3.83
CA PRO A 257 37.25 -0.33 4.54
C PRO A 257 36.89 -0.24 6.03
N ALA A 258 37.13 0.92 6.66
CA ALA A 258 36.78 1.15 8.06
C ALA A 258 35.27 1.13 8.33
N LEU A 259 34.44 1.28 7.29
CA LEU A 259 32.98 1.17 7.41
C LEU A 259 32.56 -0.22 7.89
N LEU A 260 33.06 -1.28 7.23
CA LEU A 260 32.70 -2.65 7.54
C LEU A 260 33.12 -3.03 8.98
N GLU A 261 34.34 -2.65 9.36
CA GLU A 261 34.86 -2.88 10.71
C GLU A 261 34.01 -2.16 11.77
N ARG A 262 33.66 -0.90 11.52
CA ARG A 262 32.78 -0.11 12.41
C ARG A 262 31.40 -0.75 12.56
N LEU A 263 30.77 -1.16 11.46
CA LEU A 263 29.41 -1.73 11.50
C LEU A 263 29.39 -3.09 12.21
N THR A 264 30.34 -3.97 11.89
CA THR A 264 30.45 -5.29 12.52
C THR A 264 30.72 -5.17 14.01
N GLY A 265 31.69 -4.34 14.41
CA GLY A 265 32.04 -4.12 15.82
C GLY A 265 30.87 -3.58 16.65
N ARG A 266 30.13 -2.60 16.14
CA ARG A 266 28.97 -2.04 16.85
C ARG A 266 27.80 -3.02 16.94
N PHE A 267 27.39 -3.60 15.82
CA PHE A 267 26.25 -4.52 15.77
C PHE A 267 26.44 -5.72 16.71
N PHE A 268 27.61 -6.34 16.70
CA PHE A 268 27.87 -7.49 17.58
C PHE A 268 28.00 -7.10 19.04
N LYS A 269 28.54 -5.92 19.34
CA LYS A 269 28.57 -5.41 20.72
C LYS A 269 27.15 -5.25 21.27
N GLU A 270 26.26 -4.61 20.53
CA GLU A 270 24.87 -4.35 20.96
C GLU A 270 24.07 -5.65 21.15
N ILE A 271 24.21 -6.63 20.25
CA ILE A 271 23.51 -7.93 20.39
C ILE A 271 24.02 -8.74 21.59
N CYS A 272 25.31 -8.62 21.93
CA CYS A 272 25.87 -9.33 23.08
C CYS A 272 25.41 -8.74 24.41
N GLU A 273 25.24 -7.43 24.50
CA GLU A 273 24.82 -6.74 25.73
C GLU A 273 23.35 -7.06 26.10
N ASP A 274 22.46 -7.13 25.10
CA ASP A 274 21.01 -7.41 25.27
C ASP A 274 20.71 -8.84 25.79
N ARG A 275 21.69 -9.74 25.82
CA ARG A 275 21.53 -11.13 26.32
C ARG A 275 21.98 -11.34 27.77
N SER A 276 22.50 -10.29 28.41
CA SER A 276 23.07 -10.39 29.75
C SER A 276 22.13 -9.97 30.89
N GLU A 277 20.90 -9.56 30.54
CA GLU A 277 19.79 -9.25 31.46
C GLU A 277 18.76 -10.38 31.51
#